data_AF-A0A6S6R995-F1
#
_entry.id   AF-A0A6S6R995-F1
#
_cell.length_a   1.000
_cell.length_b   1.000
_cell.length_c   1.000
_cell.angle_alpha   90.00
_cell.angle_beta   90.00
_cell.angle_gamma   90.00
#
_symmetry.space_group_name_H-M   'P 1'
#
loop_
_entity.id
_entity.type
_entity.pdbx_description
1 polymer ?
#
loop_
_entity_poly.entity_id
_entity_poly.type
_entity_poly.pdbx_seq_one_letter_code
_entity_poly.pdbx_strand_id
1 'polypeptide(L)' 'MLNRYLYKGEDITLDIIMLVEHVVRLIAERTEEDFDKCLYEFYKSKVYESLQKTNSLLWTESAEFIADEYFRKKEEERE' A
#
# COMPACT_ATOMS: atom_id res chain seq x y z
N MET A 1 -16.02 -9.76 1.53
CA MET A 1 -15.17 -10.76 0.85
C MET A 1 -13.73 -10.30 1.00
N LEU A 2 -12.84 -11.11 1.58
CA LEU A 2 -11.40 -10.88 1.40
C LEU A 2 -11.11 -11.20 -0.07
N ASN A 3 -10.84 -10.17 -0.87
CA ASN A 3 -10.39 -10.34 -2.24
C ASN A 3 -9.02 -11.02 -2.18
N ARG A 4 -8.90 -12.22 -2.78
CA ARG A 4 -7.61 -12.91 -2.90
C ARG A 4 -6.78 -12.21 -3.95
N TYR A 5 -5.50 -12.00 -3.66
CA TYR A 5 -4.53 -11.52 -4.63
C TYR A 5 -3.85 -12.70 -5.29
N LEU A 6 -4.01 -12.82 -6.61
CA LEU A 6 -3.39 -13.88 -7.39
C LEU A 6 -2.32 -13.31 -8.31
N TYR A 7 -1.15 -13.94 -8.34
CA TYR A 7 -0.10 -13.67 -9.32
C TYR A 7 0.32 -14.98 -9.98
N LYS A 8 0.15 -15.07 -11.30
CA LYS A 8 0.44 -16.29 -12.09
C LYS A 8 -0.24 -17.58 -11.55
N GLY A 9 -1.38 -17.43 -10.89
CA GLY A 9 -2.13 -18.54 -10.29
C GLY A 9 -1.75 -18.87 -8.84
N GLU A 10 -0.71 -18.24 -8.30
CA GLU A 10 -0.31 -18.35 -6.90
C GLU A 10 -1.02 -17.32 -6.03
N ASP A 11 -1.44 -17.72 -4.84
CA ASP A 11 -2.06 -16.84 -3.85
C ASP A 11 -0.97 -16.10 -3.06
N ILE A 12 -0.90 -14.78 -3.26
CA ILE A 12 0.05 -13.87 -2.61
C ILE A 12 -0.66 -12.93 -1.63
N THR A 13 -1.86 -13.31 -1.18
CA THR A 13 -2.69 -12.44 -0.33
C THR A 13 -1.99 -12.08 0.97
N LEU A 14 -1.30 -13.05 1.58
CA LEU A 14 -0.59 -12.81 2.84
C LEU A 14 0.61 -11.87 2.64
N ASP A 15 1.35 -12.04 1.54
CA ASP A 15 2.49 -11.17 1.21
C ASP A 15 2.06 -9.71 1.07
N ILE A 16 0.95 -9.48 0.34
CA ILE A 16 0.39 -8.13 0.20
C ILE A 16 -0.11 -7.58 1.53
N ILE A 17 -0.78 -8.39 2.37
CA ILE A 17 -1.26 -7.91 3.69
C ILE A 17 -0.08 -7.52 4.59
N MET A 18 0.98 -8.32 4.64
CA MET A 18 2.19 -8.01 5.42
C MET A 18 2.88 -6.75 4.90
N LEU A 19 2.97 -6.59 3.58
CA LEU A 19 3.55 -5.40 2.95
C LEU A 19 2.72 -4.15 3.28
N VAL A 20 1.40 -4.20 3.15
CA VAL A 20 0.50 -3.09 3.49
C VAL A 20 0.66 -2.69 4.96
N GLU A 21 0.72 -3.67 5.86
CA GLU A 21 0.93 -3.41 7.29
C GLU A 21 2.22 -2.61 7.53
N HIS A 22 3.32 -3.04 6.91
CA HIS A 22 4.61 -2.37 7.06
C HIS A 22 4.61 -0.95 6.44
N VAL A 23 4.05 -0.79 5.24
CA VAL A 23 3.90 0.52 4.58
C VAL A 23 3.13 1.49 5.47
N VAL A 24 2.02 1.03 6.06
CA VAL A 24 1.17 1.87 6.90
C VAL A 24 1.86 2.25 8.21
N ARG A 25 2.67 1.35 8.80
CA ARG A 25 3.52 1.72 9.94
C ARG A 25 4.47 2.86 9.60
N LEU A 26 5.16 2.78 8.46
CA LEU A 26 6.07 3.83 8.00
C LEU A 26 5.33 5.16 7.77
N ILE A 27 4.12 5.12 7.22
CA ILE A 27 3.29 6.32 7.05
C ILE A 27 2.93 6.92 8.41
N ALA A 28 2.43 6.09 9.34
CA ALA A 28 2.02 6.51 10.68
C ALA A 28 3.17 7.14 11.46
N GLU A 29 4.37 6.54 11.39
CA GLU A 29 5.59 7.08 12.01
C GLU A 29 5.98 8.44 11.43
N ARG A 30 5.91 8.61 10.10
CA ARG A 30 6.29 9.86 9.43
C ARG A 30 5.30 11.00 9.63
N THR A 31 4.01 10.69 9.79
CA THR A 31 2.96 11.71 9.97
C THR A 31 2.61 11.96 11.42
N GLU A 32 3.15 11.17 12.35
CA GLU A 32 2.75 11.16 13.77
C GLU A 32 1.22 10.98 13.95
N GLU A 33 0.63 10.12 13.10
CA GLU A 33 -0.81 9.82 13.12
C GLU A 33 -1.08 8.38 13.58
N ASP A 34 -2.32 8.11 13.98
CA ASP A 34 -2.73 6.78 14.41
C ASP A 34 -2.73 5.78 13.23
N PHE A 35 -2.26 4.56 13.49
CA PHE A 35 -2.16 3.51 12.50
C PHE A 35 -3.48 3.24 11.79
N ASP A 36 -4.60 3.18 12.52
CA ASP A 36 -5.91 2.86 11.93
C ASP A 36 -6.37 3.96 10.97
N LYS A 37 -6.05 5.21 11.29
CA LYS A 37 -6.31 6.36 10.42
C LYS A 37 -5.46 6.28 9.15
N CYS A 38 -4.17 5.99 9.28
CA CYS A 38 -3.27 5.86 8.14
C CYS A 38 -3.66 4.66 7.25
N LEU A 39 -4.07 3.53 7.84
CA LEU A 39 -4.54 2.36 7.12
C LEU A 39 -5.77 2.68 6.27
N TYR A 40 -6.74 3.36 6.89
CA TYR A 40 -7.97 3.77 6.20
C TYR A 40 -7.68 4.69 5.02
N GLU A 41 -6.82 5.70 5.19
CA GLU A 41 -6.43 6.60 4.10
C GLU A 41 -5.57 5.92 3.04
N PHE A 42 -4.70 4.98 3.43
CA PHE A 42 -3.91 4.20 2.49
C PHE A 42 -4.79 3.36 1.57
N TYR A 43 -5.84 2.71 2.09
CA TYR A 43 -6.79 1.94 1.27
C TYR A 43 -7.57 2.78 0.26
N LYS A 44 -7.66 4.09 0.46
CA LYS A 44 -8.28 5.02 -0.49
C LYS A 44 -7.30 5.58 -1.52
N SER A 45 -6.01 5.29 -1.39
CA SER A 45 -4.97 5.87 -2.23
C SER A 45 -4.85 5.20 -3.60
N LYS A 46 -4.40 5.98 -4.60
CA LYS A 46 -4.01 5.45 -5.92
C LYS A 46 -2.86 4.44 -5.86
N VAL A 47 -2.04 4.48 -4.79
CA VAL A 47 -0.95 3.52 -4.60
C VAL A 47 -1.53 2.16 -4.24
N TYR A 48 -2.51 2.10 -3.33
CA TYR A 48 -3.20 0.86 -3.01
C TYR A 48 -3.98 0.31 -4.22
N GLU A 49 -4.64 1.17 -5.00
CA GLU A 49 -5.30 0.74 -6.25
C GLU A 49 -4.31 0.06 -7.22
N SER A 50 -3.07 0.58 -7.34
CA SER A 50 -2.00 -0.06 -8.12
C SER A 50 -1.52 -1.37 -7.50
N LEU A 51 -1.48 -1.46 -6.18
CA LEU A 51 -1.07 -2.67 -5.45
C LEU A 51 -2.08 -3.82 -5.69
N GLN A 52 -3.36 -3.50 -5.83
CA GLN A 52 -4.40 -4.48 -6.15
C GLN A 52 -4.22 -5.10 -7.55
N LYS A 53 -3.56 -4.38 -8.47
CA LYS A 53 -3.22 -4.88 -9.80
C LYS A 53 -1.93 -5.67 -9.70
N THR A 54 -1.98 -6.94 -9.30
CA THR A 54 -0.80 -7.80 -9.03
C THR A 54 0.21 -7.90 -10.20
N ASN A 55 -0.23 -7.66 -11.43
CA ASN A 55 0.62 -7.57 -12.62
C ASN A 55 1.48 -6.29 -12.68
N SER A 56 1.22 -5.29 -11.83
CA SER A 56 2.05 -4.08 -11.70
C SER A 56 3.40 -4.38 -11.04
N LEU A 57 3.54 -5.54 -10.39
CA LEU A 57 4.69 -5.94 -9.58
C LEU A 57 5.00 -5.00 -8.42
N LEU A 58 4.15 -4.02 -8.11
CA LEU A 58 4.38 -3.10 -6.99
C LEU A 58 4.54 -3.83 -5.66
N TRP A 59 3.89 -4.99 -5.50
CA TRP A 59 3.98 -5.82 -4.31
C TRP A 59 5.36 -6.49 -4.11
N THR A 60 6.26 -6.42 -5.10
CA THR A 60 7.64 -6.89 -4.97
C THR A 60 8.61 -5.81 -4.51
N GLU A 61 8.17 -4.55 -4.50
CA GLU A 61 8.97 -3.41 -4.05
C GLU A 61 9.03 -3.33 -2.52
N SER A 62 9.98 -2.56 -2.00
CA SER A 62 10.12 -2.37 -0.56
C SER A 62 8.99 -1.51 0.01
N ALA A 63 8.70 -1.67 1.31
CA ALA A 63 7.69 -0.88 1.99
C ALA A 63 8.05 0.62 1.98
N GLU A 64 9.33 0.95 2.10
CA GLU A 64 9.84 2.32 2.05
C GLU A 64 9.57 2.98 0.70
N PHE A 65 9.83 2.26 -0.40
CA PHE A 65 9.53 2.75 -1.75
C PHE A 65 8.04 3.04 -1.93
N ILE A 66 7.18 2.10 -1.50
CA ILE A 66 5.73 2.26 -1.62
C ILE A 66 5.21 3.41 -0.73
N ALA A 67 5.81 3.61 0.45
CA ALA A 67 5.50 4.74 1.31
C ALA A 67 5.91 6.08 0.66
N ASP A 68 7.09 6.16 0.04
CA ASP A 68 7.54 7.35 -0.68
C ASP A 68 6.62 7.67 -1.87
N GLU A 69 6.21 6.64 -2.63
CA GLU A 69 5.22 6.77 -3.71
C GLU A 69 3.86 7.28 -3.21
N TYR A 70 3.42 6.84 -2.03
CA TYR A 70 2.19 7.32 -1.40
C TYR A 70 2.25 8.83 -1.14
N PHE A 71 3.36 9.32 -0.56
CA PHE A 71 3.52 10.75 -0.31
C PHE A 71 3.63 11.55 -1.61
N ARG A 72 4.39 11.07 -2.59
CA ARG A 72 4.51 11.73 -3.90
C ARG A 72 3.15 11.93 -4.56
N LYS A 73 2.33 10.87 -4.64
CA LYS A 73 0.99 10.97 -5.25
C LYS A 73 0.05 11.88 -4.45
N LYS A 74 0.19 11.92 -3.13
CA LYS A 74 -0.61 12.79 -2.27
C LYS A 74 -0.26 14.27 -2.46
N GLU A 75 1.01 14.57 -2.79
CA GLU A 75 1.45 15.92 -3.18
C GLU A 75 0.88 16.32 -4.55
N GLU A 76 0.96 15.44 -5.55
CA GLU A 76 0.37 15.66 -6.88
C GLU A 76 -1.15 15.91 -6.84
N GLU A 77 -1.88 15.32 -5.89
CA GLU A 77 -3.32 15.53 -5.72
C GLU A 77 -3.70 16.86 -5.04
N ARG A 78 -2.72 17.54 -4.44
CA ARG A 78 -2.91 18.85 -3.79
C ARG A 78 -2.65 20.02 -4.74
N GLU A 79 -2.01 19.77 -5.87
CA GLU A 79 -1.74 20.73 -6.95
C GLU A 79 -2.91 20.79 -7.96
#